data_AF-A0A7K5KNK7-F1
#
_entry.id   AF-A0A7K5KNK7-F1
#
_cell.length_a   1.000
_cell.length_b   1.000
_cell.length_c   1.000
_cell.angle_alpha   90.00
_cell.angle_beta   90.00
_cell.angle_gamma   90.00
#
_symmetry.space_group_name_H-M   'P 1'
#
loop_
_entity.id
_entity.type
_entity.pdbx_description
1 polymer ?
#
loop_
_entity_poly.entity_id
_entity_poly.type
_entity_poly.pdbx_seq_one_letter_code
_entity_poly.pdbx_strand_id
1 'polypeptide(L)'
;GPTPQVAKGTHVLVPLGEASPTGWRAEPEEAWPEGAGPAGGHTQWVELRAPPDAPIGRYRLSVKTRTDRGEFGAPFEPQNDLVLLFNPWCPEDSVYFFLTSDLSEYVLFFFGRIFYGTEDFFFERSWNYGQ
;
A
#
# COMPACT_ATOMS: atom_id res chain seq x y z
N GLY A 1 8.85 -0.56 -10.89
CA GLY A 1 9.61 -1.57 -11.67
C GLY A 1 10.66 -0.91 -12.55
N PRO A 2 11.39 -1.68 -13.38
CA PRO A 2 12.51 -1.18 -14.21
C PRO A 2 12.09 -0.19 -15.31
N THR A 3 10.85 -0.29 -15.80
CA THR A 3 10.31 0.55 -16.89
C THR A 3 8.94 1.12 -16.52
N PRO A 4 8.87 2.10 -15.61
CA PRO A 4 7.59 2.65 -15.13
C PRO A 4 6.89 3.48 -16.20
N GLN A 5 5.58 3.29 -16.38
CA GLN A 5 4.75 3.98 -17.39
C GLN A 5 3.41 4.42 -16.80
N VAL A 6 3.01 5.67 -17.09
CA VAL A 6 1.73 6.24 -16.62
C VAL A 6 0.55 5.47 -17.20
N ALA A 7 0.58 5.19 -18.50
CA ALA A 7 -0.48 4.43 -19.18
C ALA A 7 -0.67 2.99 -18.64
N LYS A 8 0.30 2.47 -17.87
CA LYS A 8 0.23 1.15 -17.24
C LYS A 8 0.05 1.22 -15.72
N GLY A 9 -0.19 2.40 -15.16
CA GLY A 9 -0.33 2.59 -13.71
C GLY A 9 0.95 2.36 -12.90
N THR A 10 2.12 2.17 -13.54
CA THR A 10 3.40 1.86 -12.86
C THR A 10 4.31 3.07 -12.69
N HIS A 11 3.93 4.20 -13.28
CA HIS A 11 4.43 5.54 -12.95
C HIS A 11 3.23 6.38 -12.53
N VAL A 12 3.21 6.83 -11.29
CA VAL A 12 2.08 7.56 -10.73
C VAL A 12 2.54 8.98 -10.39
N LEU A 13 1.78 9.98 -10.86
CA LEU A 13 1.92 11.37 -10.45
C LEU A 13 0.65 11.75 -9.70
N VAL A 14 0.77 12.04 -8.41
CA VAL A 14 -0.38 12.36 -7.55
C VAL A 14 -0.35 13.85 -7.24
N PRO A 15 -1.24 14.66 -7.85
CA PRO A 15 -1.38 16.05 -7.47
C PRO A 15 -1.98 16.17 -6.06
N LEU A 16 -1.58 17.18 -5.30
CA LEU A 16 -2.14 17.44 -3.98
C LEU A 16 -3.51 18.12 -4.12
N GLY A 17 -4.55 17.54 -3.53
CA GLY A 17 -5.94 18.02 -3.57
C GLY A 17 -6.75 17.56 -4.78
N GLU A 18 -6.15 16.80 -5.70
CA GLU A 18 -6.81 16.32 -6.92
C GLU A 18 -6.56 14.81 -7.13
N ALA A 19 -7.40 14.19 -7.96
CA ALA A 19 -7.20 12.80 -8.36
C ALA A 19 -6.19 12.69 -9.50
N SER A 20 -5.26 11.75 -9.37
CA SER A 20 -4.39 11.33 -10.47
C SER A 20 -5.19 10.65 -11.59
N PRO A 21 -4.76 10.71 -12.86
CA PRO A 21 -5.35 9.92 -13.94
C PRO A 21 -5.34 8.41 -13.68
N THR A 22 -4.46 7.94 -12.80
CA THR A 22 -4.40 6.54 -12.38
C THR A 22 -5.24 6.25 -11.14
N GLY A 23 -6.10 7.16 -10.69
CA GLY A 23 -7.01 6.97 -9.55
C GLY A 23 -6.42 7.25 -8.16
N TRP A 24 -5.11 7.44 -8.06
CA TRP A 24 -4.43 7.80 -6.80
C TRP A 24 -4.82 9.19 -6.33
N ARG A 25 -4.90 9.40 -5.01
CA ARG A 25 -5.27 10.69 -4.40
C ARG A 25 -4.29 11.05 -3.29
N ALA A 26 -3.94 12.33 -3.20
CA ALA A 26 -3.16 12.89 -2.12
C ALA A 26 -3.92 14.11 -1.58
N GLU A 27 -4.34 14.08 -0.32
CA GLU A 27 -5.13 15.16 0.29
C GLU A 27 -4.38 15.72 1.50
N PRO A 28 -4.25 17.06 1.62
CA PRO A 28 -3.62 17.65 2.79
C PRO A 28 -4.51 17.43 4.02
N GLU A 29 -3.92 16.98 5.12
CA GLU A 29 -4.61 16.82 6.38
C GLU A 29 -4.58 18.16 7.15
N GLU A 30 -5.75 18.65 7.57
CA GLU A 30 -5.89 19.94 8.25
C GLU A 30 -5.49 19.89 9.73
N ALA A 31 -5.65 18.73 10.37
CA ALA A 31 -5.50 18.57 11.81
C ALA A 31 -4.53 17.43 12.14
N TRP A 32 -3.71 17.68 13.14
CA TRP A 32 -2.60 16.84 13.55
C TRP A 32 -2.91 16.10 14.85
N PRO A 33 -2.59 14.80 15.02
CA PRO A 33 -2.52 14.20 16.34
C PRO A 33 -1.40 14.85 17.15
N GLU A 34 -1.74 15.45 18.29
CA GLU A 34 -0.80 16.17 19.16
C GLU A 34 0.51 15.36 19.40
N GLY A 35 1.67 15.93 19.03
CA GLY A 35 3.00 15.45 19.44
C GLY A 35 3.86 14.65 18.45
N ALA A 36 3.42 14.34 17.22
CA ALA A 36 4.15 13.38 16.36
C ALA A 36 5.25 13.96 15.42
N GLY A 37 5.86 15.12 15.71
CA GLY A 37 6.59 15.91 14.70
C GLY A 37 7.84 16.60 15.23
N PRO A 38 8.86 16.85 14.38
CA PRO A 38 10.09 17.50 14.78
C PRO A 38 9.82 18.94 15.26
N ALA A 39 10.35 19.29 16.44
CA ALA A 39 10.17 20.61 17.04
C ALA A 39 10.77 21.70 16.13
N GLY A 40 9.95 22.68 15.72
CA GLY A 40 10.41 23.89 15.01
C GLY A 40 10.38 23.84 13.47
N GLY A 41 9.72 22.85 12.85
CA GLY A 41 9.58 22.76 11.38
C GLY A 41 8.17 23.10 10.85
N HIS A 42 8.10 23.52 9.58
CA HIS A 42 6.86 23.55 8.81
C HIS A 42 6.59 22.15 8.25
N THR A 43 5.76 21.36 8.93
CA THR A 43 5.40 20.01 8.49
C THR A 43 3.97 20.03 7.95
N GLN A 44 3.76 19.44 6.76
CA GLN A 44 2.44 19.23 6.18
C GLN A 44 2.16 17.74 6.10
N TRP A 45 1.01 17.33 6.62
CA TRP A 45 0.53 15.95 6.54
C TRP A 45 -0.29 15.77 5.30
N VAL A 46 -0.12 14.62 4.65
CA VAL A 46 -0.78 14.29 3.39
C VAL A 46 -1.27 12.86 3.50
N GLU A 47 -2.57 12.69 3.38
CA GLU A 47 -3.18 11.38 3.25
C GLU A 47 -3.03 10.90 1.80
N LEU A 48 -2.35 9.77 1.60
CA LEU A 48 -2.16 9.15 0.30
C LEU A 48 -3.08 7.92 0.17
N ARG A 49 -3.95 7.91 -0.83
CA ARG A 49 -4.86 6.80 -1.12
C ARG A 49 -4.56 6.19 -2.49
N ALA A 50 -4.31 4.89 -2.50
CA ALA A 50 -4.20 4.09 -3.72
C ALA A 50 -5.60 3.62 -4.16
N PRO A 51 -5.88 3.51 -5.47
CA PRO A 51 -7.09 2.88 -5.96
C PRO A 51 -7.03 1.35 -5.72
N PRO A 52 -8.18 0.68 -5.61
CA PRO A 52 -8.27 -0.75 -5.29
C PRO A 52 -7.68 -1.68 -6.37
N ASP A 53 -7.49 -1.18 -7.59
CA ASP A 53 -6.91 -1.89 -8.73
C ASP A 53 -5.45 -1.49 -9.01
N ALA A 54 -4.81 -0.73 -8.11
CA ALA A 54 -3.42 -0.34 -8.25
C ALA A 54 -2.50 -1.59 -8.33
N PRO A 55 -1.51 -1.62 -9.24
CA PRO A 55 -0.56 -2.72 -9.29
C PRO A 55 0.17 -2.90 -7.96
N ILE A 56 0.18 -4.11 -7.40
CA ILE A 56 0.92 -4.39 -6.17
C ILE A 56 2.44 -4.32 -6.39
N GLY A 57 3.18 -4.07 -5.31
CA GLY A 57 4.64 -4.12 -5.29
C GLY A 57 5.29 -2.92 -4.59
N ARG A 58 6.62 -2.85 -4.70
CA ARG A 58 7.40 -1.75 -4.12
C ARG A 58 7.45 -0.54 -5.06
N TYR A 59 6.94 0.58 -4.57
CA TYR A 59 6.97 1.88 -5.22
C TYR A 59 8.05 2.75 -4.58
N ARG A 60 8.73 3.52 -5.42
CA ARG A 60 9.64 4.58 -4.96
C ARG A 60 8.85 5.87 -4.86
N LEU A 61 8.87 6.51 -3.70
CA LEU A 61 8.17 7.76 -3.44
C LEU A 61 9.13 8.94 -3.46
N SER A 62 8.70 10.04 -4.07
CA SER A 62 9.39 11.33 -4.02
C SER A 62 8.33 12.43 -4.10
N VAL A 63 8.59 13.54 -3.43
CA VAL A 63 7.75 14.73 -3.45
C VAL A 63 8.37 15.75 -4.39
N LYS A 64 7.55 16.32 -5.27
CA LYS A 64 7.94 17.45 -6.11
C LYS A 64 7.14 18.69 -5.73
N THR A 65 7.82 19.81 -5.61
CA THR A 65 7.24 21.12 -5.37
C THR A 65 7.48 22.01 -6.57
N ARG A 66 6.48 22.81 -6.94
CA ARG A 66 6.58 23.79 -8.01
C ARG A 66 6.21 25.16 -7.45
N THR A 67 7.12 26.11 -7.59
CA THR A 67 6.95 27.50 -7.17
C THR A 67 7.17 28.43 -8.36
N ASP A 68 6.97 29.72 -8.16
CA ASP A 68 7.33 30.79 -9.10
C ASP A 68 8.83 30.77 -9.48
N ARG A 69 9.69 30.26 -8.60
CA ARG A 69 11.14 30.17 -8.77
C ARG A 69 11.62 28.88 -9.46
N GLY A 70 10.72 27.93 -9.72
CA GLY A 70 11.04 26.69 -10.43
C GLY A 70 10.43 25.44 -9.81
N GLU A 71 10.88 24.29 -10.30
CA GLU A 71 10.47 22.96 -9.81
C GLU A 71 11.62 22.32 -9.03
N PHE A 72 11.31 21.77 -7.87
CA PHE A 72 12.23 21.02 -7.03
C PHE A 72 11.65 19.63 -6.75
N GLY A 73 12.45 18.58 -6.98
CA GLY A 73 12.08 17.21 -6.64
C GLY A 73 13.01 16.68 -5.55
N ALA A 74 12.44 16.16 -4.47
CA ALA A 74 13.21 15.43 -3.48
C ALA A 74 13.85 14.19 -4.14
N PRO A 75 15.09 13.82 -3.76
CA PRO A 75 15.69 12.59 -4.26
C PRO A 75 14.86 11.37 -3.86
N PHE A 76 14.93 10.29 -4.64
CA PHE A 76 14.37 9.02 -4.24
C PHE A 76 15.26 8.39 -3.17
N GLU A 77 14.73 8.24 -1.97
CA GLU A 77 15.42 7.62 -0.85
C GLU A 77 14.75 6.27 -0.54
N PRO A 78 15.50 5.15 -0.44
CA PRO A 78 14.93 3.83 -0.20
C PRO A 78 14.10 3.73 1.09
N GLN A 79 14.35 4.59 2.07
CA GLN A 79 13.58 4.68 3.31
C GLN A 79 12.16 5.23 3.13
N ASN A 80 11.90 5.90 2.01
CA ASN A 80 10.59 6.43 1.65
C ASN A 80 9.85 5.49 0.68
N ASP A 81 10.45 4.36 0.30
CA ASP A 81 9.77 3.36 -0.54
C ASP A 81 8.56 2.79 0.22
N LEU A 82 7.47 2.60 -0.51
CA LEU A 82 6.24 2.01 0.01
C LEU A 82 5.98 0.67 -0.67
N VAL A 83 5.50 -0.31 0.09
CA VAL A 83 5.08 -1.62 -0.43
C VAL A 83 3.56 -1.65 -0.44
N LEU A 84 2.98 -1.67 -1.63
CA LEU A 84 1.54 -1.84 -1.81
C LEU A 84 1.22 -3.33 -1.98
N LEU A 85 0.26 -3.81 -1.20
CA LEU A 85 -0.24 -5.18 -1.24
C LEU A 85 -1.71 -5.18 -1.62
N PHE A 86 -2.24 -6.35 -1.94
CA PHE A 86 -3.68 -6.56 -2.04
C PHE A 86 -4.37 -6.24 -0.71
N ASN A 87 -5.60 -5.72 -0.77
CA ASN A 87 -6.37 -5.33 0.40
C ASN A 87 -7.71 -6.07 0.49
N PRO A 88 -7.74 -7.25 1.14
CA PRO A 88 -8.96 -8.04 1.28
C PRO A 88 -10.01 -7.42 2.23
N TRP A 89 -9.68 -6.31 2.92
CA TRP A 89 -10.65 -5.52 3.70
C TRP A 89 -11.38 -4.47 2.87
N CYS A 90 -10.90 -4.17 1.66
CA CYS A 90 -11.51 -3.18 0.77
C CYS A 90 -12.58 -3.85 -0.11
N PRO A 91 -13.88 -3.47 -0.03
CA PRO A 91 -14.94 -4.04 -0.85
C PRO A 91 -14.75 -3.89 -2.37
N GLU A 92 -13.97 -2.89 -2.77
CA GLU A 92 -13.70 -2.59 -4.17
C GLU A 92 -12.47 -3.34 -4.71
N ASP A 93 -11.67 -3.96 -3.83
CA ASP A 93 -10.53 -4.79 -4.25
C ASP A 93 -11.02 -6.15 -4.75
N SER A 94 -10.40 -6.63 -5.81
CA SER A 94 -10.62 -7.96 -6.39
C SER A 94 -10.50 -9.12 -5.41
N VAL A 95 -9.74 -8.97 -4.32
CA VAL A 95 -9.55 -10.01 -3.29
C VAL A 95 -10.41 -9.80 -2.04
N TYR A 96 -11.41 -8.93 -2.11
CA TYR A 96 -12.28 -8.64 -0.98
C TYR A 96 -12.87 -9.91 -0.36
N PHE A 97 -12.83 -9.99 0.97
CA PHE A 97 -13.45 -11.08 1.71
C PHE A 97 -14.49 -10.53 2.69
N PHE A 98 -15.75 -10.92 2.47
CA PHE A 98 -16.89 -10.38 3.21
C PHE A 98 -16.90 -10.78 4.71
N LEU A 99 -16.37 -11.96 5.06
CA LEU A 99 -16.21 -12.41 6.45
C LEU A 99 -14.84 -11.99 6.97
N THR A 100 -14.71 -10.74 7.39
CA THR A 100 -13.45 -10.18 7.90
C THR A 100 -12.86 -10.95 9.07
N SER A 101 -13.66 -11.72 9.82
CA SER A 101 -13.20 -12.63 10.88
C SER A 101 -12.25 -13.71 10.38
N ASP A 102 -12.44 -14.19 9.14
CA ASP A 102 -11.70 -15.33 8.61
C ASP A 102 -10.42 -14.88 7.90
N LEU A 103 -10.24 -13.58 7.68
CA LEU A 103 -8.99 -13.02 7.15
C LEU A 103 -7.81 -13.26 8.11
N SER A 104 -8.08 -13.48 9.39
CA SER A 104 -7.07 -13.98 10.32
C SER A 104 -6.49 -15.32 9.84
N GLU A 105 -7.33 -16.25 9.37
CA GLU A 105 -6.91 -17.56 8.86
C GLU A 105 -6.24 -17.46 7.50
N TYR A 106 -6.87 -16.78 6.53
CA TYR A 106 -6.44 -16.85 5.14
C TYR A 106 -5.30 -15.89 4.77
N VAL A 107 -5.04 -14.87 5.60
CA VAL A 107 -4.08 -13.81 5.28
C VAL A 107 -3.05 -13.60 6.38
N LEU A 108 -3.50 -13.50 7.65
CA LEU A 108 -2.63 -13.09 8.76
C LEU A 108 -1.91 -14.26 9.43
N PHE A 109 -2.51 -15.45 9.48
CA PHE A 109 -1.87 -16.60 10.11
C PHE A 109 -0.76 -17.17 9.22
N PHE A 110 0.40 -17.38 9.83
CA PHE A 110 1.63 -17.87 9.20
C PHE A 110 1.90 -19.34 9.49
N PHE A 111 0.98 -20.00 10.19
CA PHE A 111 0.98 -21.44 10.39
C PHE A 111 -0.33 -22.01 9.91
N GLY A 112 -0.29 -23.23 9.39
CA GLY A 112 -1.48 -23.99 9.11
C GLY A 112 -1.21 -25.49 9.17
N ARG A 113 -2.17 -26.25 8.65
CA ARG A 113 -2.12 -27.72 8.65
C ARG A 113 -2.30 -28.23 7.24
N ILE A 114 -1.48 -29.22 6.88
CA ILE A 114 -1.62 -29.96 5.64
C ILE A 114 -2.11 -31.36 6.01
N PHE A 115 -3.28 -31.71 5.49
CA PHE A 115 -3.85 -33.05 5.62
C PHE A 115 -3.38 -33.94 4.47
N TYR A 116 -3.01 -35.17 4.78
CA TYR A 116 -2.51 -36.15 3.80
C TYR A 116 -2.89 -37.57 4.21
N GLY A 117 -2.74 -38.54 3.31
CA GLY A 117 -3.16 -39.93 3.53
C GLY A 117 -4.28 -40.32 2.58
N THR A 118 -5.18 -41.19 3.04
CA THR A 118 -6.38 -41.61 2.31
C THR A 118 -7.63 -41.07 3.02
N GLU A 119 -8.79 -41.21 2.38
CA GLU A 119 -10.08 -40.84 2.98
C GLU A 119 -10.32 -41.55 4.33
N ASP A 120 -10.02 -42.85 4.39
CA ASP A 120 -10.19 -43.67 5.61
C ASP A 120 -9.09 -43.45 6.66
N PHE A 121 -7.93 -42.91 6.27
CA PHE A 121 -6.77 -42.73 7.13
C PHE A 121 -6.03 -41.44 6.77
N PHE A 122 -6.47 -40.34 7.37
CA PHE A 122 -5.80 -39.05 7.20
C PHE A 122 -4.89 -38.72 8.39
N PHE A 123 -3.80 -38.04 8.07
CA PHE A 123 -2.80 -37.50 8.98
C PHE A 123 -2.70 -36.00 8.79
N GLU A 124 -2.22 -35.30 9.82
CA GLU A 124 -1.93 -33.87 9.74
C GLU A 124 -0.45 -33.59 9.94
N ARG A 125 0.03 -32.53 9.29
CA ARG A 125 1.35 -31.95 9.54
C ARG A 125 1.20 -30.45 9.68
N SER A 126 1.78 -29.88 10.74
CA SER A 126 1.91 -28.43 10.87
C SER A 126 2.86 -27.88 9.81
N TRP A 127 2.48 -26.78 9.20
CA TRP A 127 3.28 -26.09 8.19
C TRP A 127 3.47 -24.63 8.58
N ASN A 128 4.70 -24.14 8.49
CA ASN A 128 4.99 -22.71 8.61
C ASN A 128 5.01 -22.12 7.20
N TYR A 129 4.04 -21.27 6.88
CA TYR A 129 3.92 -20.61 5.59
C TYR A 129 5.05 -19.60 5.38
N GLY A 130 5.43 -18.86 6.42
CA GLY A 130 6.51 -17.89 6.37
C GLY A 130 6.31 -16.79 5.32
N GLN A 131 5.07 -16.30 5.16
CA GLN A 131 4.74 -15.20 4.25
C GLN A 131 5.47 -13.89 4.58
#